data_AF-A0A7Z8KLW6-F1
#
_entry.id   AF-A0A7Z8KLW6-F1
#
_cell.length_a   1.000
_cell.length_b   1.000
_cell.length_c   1.000
_cell.angle_alpha   90.00
_cell.angle_beta   90.00
_cell.angle_gamma   90.00
#
_symmetry.space_group_name_H-M   'P 1'
#
loop_
_entity.id
_entity.type
_entity.pdbx_description
1 polymer ?
#
loop_
_entity_poly.entity_id
_entity_poly.type
_entity_poly.pdbx_seq_one_letter_code
_entity_poly.pdbx_strand_id
1 'polypeptide(L)'
;MARKKQFKTEMISDKDGIRFATPEPVAEYRAKRLQCKTIADISCGIGGQALFFAKYCDFVYAIEIDPKKIAFAKKNARIMGVDNIEFIVGDALSPEVIGKLPHLDVVFSDPARPPTEKERSIDNLSPSIPEVMKAYAEISSNFTFEAPPQLSPEKIPFDCEREYMSLEGKLNRLNLYFGDLKKADISAVALPGSNIIRKTDTVEPAIKVTETSLYAYEPEECVTKAGLLEQLVAELKKESDDIAIFEIDEKRTLLSSKNEIKNSLFKNRYKKLLVTGTDFSQINSYLKKNSFGKVIVRAAIEPEKYWDVRNELENGLDGERKAHLFVKEGKTILYEVLDH
;
A
#
# COMPACT_ATOMS: atom_id res chain seq x y z
N MET A 1 1.35 17.25 5.98
CA MET A 1 0.25 17.47 5.03
C MET A 1 -0.06 16.17 4.32
N ALA A 2 -1.32 15.71 4.31
CA ALA A 2 -1.72 14.62 3.42
C ALA A 2 -1.54 15.09 1.97
N ARG A 3 -0.78 14.34 1.16
CA ARG A 3 -0.62 14.62 -0.27
C ARG A 3 -2.02 14.67 -0.90
N LYS A 4 -2.34 15.71 -1.66
CA LYS A 4 -3.60 15.78 -2.43
C LYS A 4 -3.67 14.53 -3.31
N LYS A 5 -4.77 13.77 -3.24
CA LYS A 5 -5.04 12.69 -4.20
C LYS A 5 -5.09 13.34 -5.59
N GLN A 6 -4.16 12.96 -6.45
CA GLN A 6 -4.13 13.44 -7.83
C GLN A 6 -4.83 12.39 -8.68
N PHE A 7 -6.01 12.75 -9.19
CA PHE A 7 -6.61 12.07 -10.32
C PHE A 7 -6.01 12.70 -11.58
N LYS A 8 -5.61 11.90 -12.56
CA LYS A 8 -5.21 12.38 -13.88
C LYS A 8 -6.38 13.05 -14.58
N THR A 9 -7.60 12.52 -14.34
CA THR A 9 -8.84 13.10 -14.84
C THR A 9 -9.50 13.94 -13.75
N GLU A 10 -9.93 15.16 -14.08
CA GLU A 10 -10.62 16.01 -13.10
C GLU A 10 -11.96 15.37 -12.69
N MET A 11 -12.14 15.18 -11.38
CA MET A 11 -13.34 14.60 -10.80
C MET A 11 -14.23 15.71 -10.22
N ILE A 12 -15.49 15.73 -10.63
CA ILE A 12 -16.51 16.59 -10.03
C ILE A 12 -16.91 15.99 -8.68
N SER A 13 -16.84 16.81 -7.63
CA SER A 13 -17.06 16.38 -6.25
C SER A 13 -17.26 17.59 -5.33
N ASP A 14 -17.73 17.34 -4.11
CA ASP A 14 -17.52 18.23 -2.97
C ASP A 14 -16.16 17.98 -2.30
N LYS A 15 -15.87 18.71 -1.21
CA LYS A 15 -14.60 18.59 -0.48
C LYS A 15 -14.37 17.20 0.12
N ASP A 16 -15.43 16.54 0.58
CA ASP A 16 -15.34 15.25 1.25
C ASP A 16 -15.20 14.10 0.26
N GLY A 17 -15.91 14.14 -0.87
CA GLY A 17 -15.82 13.13 -1.92
C GLY A 17 -14.41 12.95 -2.47
N ILE A 18 -13.65 14.04 -2.69
CA ILE A 18 -12.26 13.95 -3.15
C ILE A 18 -11.36 13.35 -2.07
N ARG A 19 -11.59 13.71 -0.80
CA ARG A 19 -10.81 13.20 0.33
C ARG A 19 -10.94 11.69 0.45
N PHE A 20 -12.14 11.13 0.23
CA PHE A 20 -12.39 9.69 0.39
C PHE A 20 -12.19 8.88 -0.89
N ALA A 21 -12.35 9.46 -2.08
CA ALA A 21 -12.24 8.75 -3.36
C ALA A 21 -10.95 7.94 -3.50
N THR A 22 -11.03 6.73 -4.04
CA THR A 22 -9.87 5.84 -4.23
C THR A 22 -8.88 6.45 -5.24
N PRO A 23 -7.57 6.56 -4.91
CA PRO A 23 -6.56 7.04 -5.87
C PRO A 23 -6.53 6.18 -7.15
N GLU A 24 -6.32 6.80 -8.31
CA GLU A 24 -6.39 6.08 -9.60
C GLU A 24 -5.51 4.83 -9.70
N PRO A 25 -4.23 4.81 -9.25
CA PRO A 25 -3.43 3.59 -9.32
C PRO A 25 -4.06 2.41 -8.56
N VAL A 26 -4.70 2.71 -7.42
CA VAL A 26 -5.38 1.72 -6.59
C VAL A 26 -6.68 1.27 -7.27
N ALA A 27 -7.46 2.21 -7.83
CA ALA A 27 -8.71 1.90 -8.51
C ALA A 27 -8.49 1.02 -9.74
N GLU A 28 -7.48 1.35 -10.54
CA GLU A 28 -7.02 0.61 -11.71
C GLU A 28 -6.55 -0.81 -11.33
N TYR A 29 -5.67 -0.94 -10.33
CA TYR A 29 -5.19 -2.24 -9.85
C TYR A 29 -6.35 -3.14 -9.41
N ARG A 30 -7.25 -2.58 -8.59
CA ARG A 30 -8.38 -3.33 -8.05
C ARG A 30 -9.34 -3.77 -9.15
N ALA A 31 -9.62 -2.90 -10.12
CA ALA A 31 -10.50 -3.24 -11.24
C ALA A 31 -9.92 -4.33 -12.14
N LYS A 32 -8.61 -4.31 -12.41
CA LYS A 32 -7.93 -5.42 -13.12
C LYS A 32 -8.00 -6.73 -12.35
N ARG A 33 -7.80 -6.69 -11.04
CA ARG A 33 -7.84 -7.89 -10.19
C ARG A 33 -9.25 -8.50 -10.11
N LEU A 34 -10.28 -7.65 -10.09
CA LEU A 34 -11.69 -8.02 -9.92
C LEU A 34 -12.47 -8.01 -11.24
N GLN A 35 -11.78 -8.12 -12.37
CA GLN A 35 -12.42 -8.18 -13.67
C GLN A 35 -13.40 -9.36 -13.75
N CYS A 36 -14.65 -9.07 -14.07
CA CYS A 36 -15.76 -10.02 -14.16
C CYS A 36 -16.85 -9.48 -15.10
N LYS A 37 -17.97 -10.19 -15.26
CA LYS A 37 -19.09 -9.68 -16.07
C LYS A 37 -19.87 -8.64 -15.30
N THR A 38 -20.30 -8.95 -14.08
CA THR A 38 -21.16 -8.06 -13.29
C THR A 38 -20.61 -7.85 -11.88
N ILE A 39 -20.39 -6.59 -11.51
CA ILE A 39 -19.91 -6.20 -10.18
C ILE A 39 -20.80 -5.13 -9.55
N ALA A 40 -21.03 -5.22 -8.24
CA ALA A 40 -21.65 -4.14 -7.48
C ALA A 40 -20.60 -3.40 -6.63
N ASP A 41 -20.55 -2.08 -6.73
CA ASP A 41 -19.89 -1.18 -5.78
C ASP A 41 -20.97 -0.62 -4.84
N ILE A 42 -21.08 -1.19 -3.65
CA ILE A 42 -22.22 -0.94 -2.74
C ILE A 42 -22.05 0.32 -1.88
N SER A 43 -20.93 1.02 -2.01
CA SER A 43 -20.62 2.27 -1.32
C SER A 43 -19.85 3.23 -2.26
N CYS A 44 -20.37 3.40 -3.47
CA CYS A 44 -19.62 3.94 -4.60
C CYS A 44 -19.20 5.41 -4.47
N GLY A 45 -19.82 6.18 -3.56
CA GLY A 45 -19.54 7.59 -3.36
C GLY A 45 -19.63 8.40 -4.66
N ILE A 46 -18.56 9.13 -4.99
CA ILE A 46 -18.47 9.91 -6.24
C ILE A 46 -18.05 9.08 -7.46
N GLY A 47 -18.05 7.74 -7.35
CA GLY A 47 -17.71 6.79 -8.41
C GLY A 47 -16.22 6.44 -8.52
N GLY A 48 -15.36 6.88 -7.58
CA GLY A 48 -13.90 6.75 -7.72
C GLY A 48 -13.40 5.33 -8.02
N GLN A 49 -14.07 4.29 -7.49
CA GLN A 49 -13.79 2.90 -7.81
C GLN A 49 -14.70 2.36 -8.94
N ALA A 50 -16.03 2.56 -8.84
CA ALA A 50 -17.00 2.14 -9.85
C ALA A 50 -16.63 2.51 -11.30
N LEU A 51 -16.07 3.70 -11.52
CA LEU A 51 -15.65 4.16 -12.85
C LEU A 51 -14.49 3.35 -13.43
N PHE A 52 -13.63 2.80 -12.58
CA PHE A 52 -12.56 1.90 -13.02
C PHE A 52 -13.09 0.48 -13.21
N PHE A 53 -14.03 0.01 -12.37
CA PHE A 53 -14.72 -1.26 -12.65
C PHE A 53 -15.39 -1.25 -14.02
N ALA A 54 -16.04 -0.14 -14.40
CA ALA A 54 -16.69 0.01 -15.70
C ALA A 54 -15.74 -0.14 -16.91
N LYS A 55 -14.44 0.12 -16.73
CA LYS A 55 -13.44 -0.09 -17.79
C LYS A 55 -13.04 -1.55 -17.98
N TYR A 56 -13.22 -2.39 -16.96
CA TYR A 56 -12.68 -3.75 -16.90
C TYR A 56 -13.76 -4.82 -16.85
N CYS A 57 -14.93 -4.51 -16.29
CA CYS A 57 -16.07 -5.40 -16.18
C CYS A 57 -17.15 -5.06 -17.22
N ASP A 58 -17.99 -6.03 -17.58
CA ASP A 58 -19.03 -5.82 -18.59
C ASP A 58 -20.11 -4.84 -18.08
N PHE A 59 -20.49 -4.93 -16.80
CA PHE A 59 -21.51 -4.08 -16.19
C PHE A 59 -21.26 -3.81 -14.70
N VAL A 60 -21.59 -2.59 -14.25
CA VAL A 60 -21.42 -2.16 -12.86
C VAL A 60 -22.72 -1.65 -12.25
N TYR A 61 -23.08 -2.15 -11.07
CA TYR A 61 -24.10 -1.55 -10.21
C TYR A 61 -23.43 -0.68 -9.15
N ALA A 62 -23.65 0.63 -9.22
CA ALA A 62 -23.06 1.60 -8.29
C ALA A 62 -24.13 2.14 -7.34
N ILE A 63 -24.06 1.74 -6.07
CA ILE A 63 -25.06 2.06 -5.03
C ILE A 63 -24.46 3.07 -4.07
N GLU A 64 -25.24 4.09 -3.72
CA GLU A 64 -24.87 5.05 -2.68
C GLU A 64 -26.13 5.70 -2.10
N ILE A 65 -26.13 5.88 -0.77
CA ILE A 65 -27.28 6.41 -0.04
C ILE A 65 -27.45 7.92 -0.25
N ASP A 66 -26.36 8.66 -0.47
CA ASP A 66 -26.42 10.10 -0.76
C ASP A 66 -26.68 10.39 -2.25
N PRO A 67 -27.86 10.91 -2.62
CA PRO A 67 -28.19 11.24 -4.01
C PRO A 67 -27.24 12.29 -4.62
N LYS A 68 -26.62 13.16 -3.82
CA LYS A 68 -25.66 14.16 -4.33
C LYS A 68 -24.39 13.49 -4.84
N LYS A 69 -23.89 12.48 -4.12
CA LYS A 69 -22.71 11.71 -4.55
C LYS A 69 -22.99 10.92 -5.83
N ILE A 70 -24.18 10.32 -5.96
CA ILE A 70 -24.62 9.70 -7.23
C ILE A 70 -24.67 10.73 -8.36
N ALA A 71 -25.13 11.96 -8.11
CA ALA A 71 -25.12 13.02 -9.12
C ALA A 71 -23.69 13.38 -9.57
N PHE A 72 -22.71 13.37 -8.65
CA PHE A 72 -21.30 13.51 -8.99
C PHE A 72 -20.78 12.31 -9.78
N ALA A 73 -21.04 11.09 -9.32
CA ALA A 73 -20.62 9.86 -9.98
C ALA A 73 -21.12 9.77 -11.43
N LYS A 74 -22.38 10.13 -11.69
CA LYS A 74 -22.96 10.21 -13.04
C LYS A 74 -22.22 11.22 -13.94
N LYS A 75 -21.80 12.37 -13.39
CA LYS A 75 -21.02 13.35 -14.17
C LYS A 75 -19.62 12.85 -14.44
N ASN A 76 -18.98 12.23 -13.45
CA ASN A 76 -17.65 11.65 -13.57
C ASN A 76 -17.63 10.49 -14.59
N ALA A 77 -18.70 9.68 -14.66
CA ALA A 77 -18.88 8.66 -15.69
C ALA A 77 -18.86 9.24 -17.11
N ARG A 78 -19.58 10.34 -17.32
CA ARG A 78 -19.57 11.05 -18.61
C ARG A 78 -18.19 11.61 -18.95
N ILE A 79 -17.47 12.17 -17.98
CA ILE A 79 -16.12 12.68 -18.18
C ILE A 79 -15.15 11.55 -18.55
N MET A 80 -15.28 10.39 -17.89
CA MET A 80 -14.44 9.22 -18.13
C MET A 80 -14.88 8.39 -19.35
N GLY A 81 -16.00 8.74 -19.99
CA GLY A 81 -16.51 8.06 -21.16
C GLY A 81 -17.00 6.64 -20.89
N VAL A 82 -17.51 6.36 -19.69
CA VAL A 82 -18.08 5.06 -19.31
C VAL A 82 -19.60 5.15 -19.19
N ASP A 83 -20.31 4.18 -19.75
CA ASP A 83 -21.77 4.16 -19.86
C ASP A 83 -22.42 2.84 -19.40
N ASN A 84 -21.63 1.81 -19.10
CA ASN A 84 -22.05 0.51 -18.58
C ASN A 84 -22.22 0.48 -17.04
N ILE A 85 -22.75 1.56 -16.46
CA ILE A 85 -22.98 1.69 -15.02
C ILE A 85 -24.44 2.01 -14.73
N GLU A 86 -25.09 1.19 -13.92
CA GLU A 86 -26.38 1.51 -13.31
C GLU A 86 -26.17 2.14 -11.92
N PHE A 87 -26.62 3.39 -11.77
CA PHE A 87 -26.51 4.13 -10.52
C PHE A 87 -27.81 4.06 -9.72
N ILE A 88 -27.75 3.50 -8.52
CA ILE A 88 -28.89 3.30 -7.62
C ILE A 88 -28.71 4.18 -6.38
N VAL A 89 -29.71 5.03 -6.10
CA VAL A 89 -29.77 5.78 -4.84
C VAL A 89 -30.53 4.94 -3.83
N GLY A 90 -29.92 4.63 -2.69
CA GLY A 90 -30.58 3.93 -1.60
C GLY A 90 -29.62 3.30 -0.61
N ASP A 91 -30.18 2.75 0.46
CA ASP A 91 -29.43 1.94 1.42
C ASP A 91 -29.11 0.58 0.79
N ALA A 92 -27.82 0.27 0.66
CA ALA A 92 -27.32 -0.97 0.08
C ALA A 92 -27.76 -2.23 0.84
N LEU A 93 -28.15 -2.13 2.12
CA LEU A 93 -28.67 -3.26 2.89
C LEU A 93 -30.20 -3.37 2.83
N SER A 94 -30.89 -2.43 2.18
CA SER A 94 -32.35 -2.47 2.09
C SER A 94 -32.83 -3.56 1.13
N PRO A 95 -33.92 -4.29 1.47
CA PRO A 95 -34.51 -5.28 0.56
C PRO A 95 -34.94 -4.69 -0.79
N GLU A 96 -35.34 -3.41 -0.81
CA GLU A 96 -35.73 -2.71 -2.04
C GLU A 96 -34.56 -2.55 -3.01
N VAL A 97 -33.38 -2.17 -2.51
CA VAL A 97 -32.18 -2.02 -3.34
C VAL A 97 -31.68 -3.40 -3.78
N ILE A 98 -31.57 -4.35 -2.85
CA ILE A 98 -31.07 -5.71 -3.15
C ILE A 98 -31.99 -6.39 -4.17
N GLY A 99 -33.31 -6.24 -4.05
CA GLY A 99 -34.28 -6.83 -4.98
C GLY A 99 -34.24 -6.28 -6.41
N LYS A 100 -33.50 -5.18 -6.67
CA LYS A 100 -33.24 -4.66 -8.02
C LYS A 100 -32.01 -5.29 -8.68
N LEU A 101 -31.15 -5.96 -7.91
CA LEU A 101 -29.89 -6.49 -8.40
C LEU A 101 -30.08 -7.88 -9.00
N PRO A 102 -29.42 -8.19 -10.13
CA PRO A 102 -29.36 -9.54 -10.65
C PRO A 102 -28.37 -10.38 -9.82
N HIS A 103 -28.08 -11.59 -10.30
CA HIS A 103 -26.88 -12.29 -9.87
C HIS A 103 -25.62 -11.44 -10.16
N LEU A 104 -24.71 -11.40 -9.20
CA LEU A 104 -23.48 -10.62 -9.27
C LEU A 104 -22.28 -11.57 -9.19
N ASP A 105 -21.27 -11.36 -10.04
CA ASP A 105 -20.03 -12.12 -9.94
C ASP A 105 -19.20 -11.67 -8.74
N VAL A 106 -19.29 -10.39 -8.35
CA VAL A 106 -18.54 -9.77 -7.25
C VAL A 106 -19.37 -8.68 -6.57
N VAL A 107 -19.31 -8.63 -5.24
CA VAL A 107 -19.77 -7.50 -4.42
C VAL A 107 -18.56 -6.82 -3.78
N PHE A 108 -18.36 -5.53 -4.06
CA PHE A 108 -17.32 -4.68 -3.48
C PHE A 108 -17.91 -3.67 -2.51
N SER A 109 -17.28 -3.56 -1.34
CA SER A 109 -17.64 -2.60 -0.30
C SER A 109 -16.39 -1.89 0.25
N ASP A 110 -16.37 -0.57 0.19
CA ASP A 110 -15.47 0.29 0.99
C ASP A 110 -16.29 0.93 2.11
N PRO A 111 -16.44 0.25 3.27
CA PRO A 111 -17.33 0.72 4.32
C PRO A 111 -16.85 2.02 4.95
N ALA A 112 -17.81 2.85 5.37
CA ALA A 112 -17.54 4.08 6.10
C ALA A 112 -16.91 3.78 7.46
N ARG A 113 -16.08 4.71 7.92
CA ARG A 113 -15.42 4.67 9.22
C ARG A 113 -15.80 5.92 10.02
N PRO A 114 -16.34 5.78 11.24
CA PRO A 114 -16.60 6.93 12.11
C PRO A 114 -15.31 7.71 12.40
N PRO A 115 -15.30 9.05 12.27
CA PRO A 115 -14.09 9.86 12.50
C PRO A 115 -13.68 9.99 13.98
N THR A 116 -14.53 9.55 14.92
CA THR A 116 -14.41 9.82 16.35
C THR A 116 -13.60 8.79 17.14
N GLU A 117 -13.14 7.71 16.50
CA GLU A 117 -12.57 6.57 17.23
C GLU A 117 -11.04 6.55 17.22
N LYS A 118 -10.47 6.26 18.40
CA LYS A 118 -9.02 6.20 18.61
C LYS A 118 -8.42 4.88 18.14
N GLU A 119 -9.19 3.78 18.19
CA GLU A 119 -8.74 2.45 17.77
C GLU A 119 -9.42 2.02 16.47
N ARG A 120 -8.63 1.47 15.55
CA ARG A 120 -9.15 0.93 14.29
C ARG A 120 -9.54 -0.53 14.52
N SER A 121 -10.83 -0.85 14.44
CA SER A 121 -11.38 -2.21 14.47
C SER A 121 -12.12 -2.54 13.17
N ILE A 122 -12.26 -3.84 12.89
CA ILE A 122 -13.11 -4.35 11.81
C ILE A 122 -14.60 -4.30 12.19
N ASP A 123 -14.91 -4.27 13.49
CA ASP A 123 -16.29 -4.27 14.00
C ASP A 123 -17.01 -2.93 13.80
N ASN A 124 -16.25 -1.86 13.61
CA ASN A 124 -16.78 -0.49 13.50
C ASN A 124 -16.95 -0.05 12.04
N LEU A 125 -16.84 -0.99 11.09
CA LEU A 125 -17.11 -0.77 9.69
C LEU A 125 -18.63 -0.68 9.47
N SER A 126 -19.07 0.33 8.72
CA SER A 126 -20.48 0.52 8.38
C SER A 126 -20.65 0.60 6.86
N PRO A 127 -21.38 -0.34 6.22
CA PRO A 127 -21.97 -1.55 6.82
C PRO A 127 -20.91 -2.55 7.30
N SER A 128 -21.26 -3.45 8.22
CA SER A 128 -20.32 -4.47 8.69
C SER A 128 -20.16 -5.59 7.65
N ILE A 129 -19.01 -6.25 7.65
CA ILE A 129 -18.71 -7.36 6.73
C ILE A 129 -19.75 -8.48 6.82
N PRO A 130 -20.13 -8.99 8.02
CA PRO A 130 -21.12 -10.06 8.13
C PRO A 130 -22.51 -9.65 7.64
N GLU A 131 -22.92 -8.39 7.87
CA GLU A 131 -24.21 -7.89 7.39
C GLU A 131 -24.28 -7.88 5.88
N VAL A 132 -23.24 -7.37 5.21
CA VAL A 132 -23.16 -7.36 3.74
C VAL A 132 -23.16 -8.77 3.18
N MET A 133 -22.29 -9.65 3.71
CA MET A 133 -22.21 -11.03 3.23
C MET A 133 -23.55 -11.75 3.40
N LYS A 134 -24.24 -11.56 4.52
CA LYS A 134 -25.57 -12.14 4.76
C LYS A 134 -26.62 -11.58 3.81
N ALA A 135 -26.65 -10.26 3.62
CA ALA A 135 -27.66 -9.59 2.81
C ALA A 135 -27.54 -9.94 1.31
N TYR A 136 -26.33 -10.23 0.83
CA TYR A 136 -26.03 -10.49 -0.57
C TYR A 136 -25.74 -11.98 -0.86
N ALA A 137 -25.87 -12.88 0.13
CA ALA A 137 -25.48 -14.30 0.03
C ALA A 137 -26.20 -15.05 -1.10
N GLU A 138 -27.46 -14.71 -1.39
CA GLU A 138 -28.26 -15.35 -2.44
C GLU A 138 -27.92 -14.84 -3.85
N ILE A 139 -27.21 -13.70 -3.96
CA ILE A 139 -26.90 -13.07 -5.26
C ILE A 139 -25.42 -13.08 -5.60
N SER A 140 -24.52 -13.35 -4.65
CA SER A 140 -23.07 -13.50 -4.89
C SER A 140 -22.43 -14.45 -3.87
N SER A 141 -21.43 -15.22 -4.31
CA SER A 141 -20.51 -15.98 -3.46
C SER A 141 -19.18 -15.26 -3.22
N ASN A 142 -18.92 -14.18 -3.96
CA ASN A 142 -17.64 -13.48 -4.00
C ASN A 142 -17.77 -12.07 -3.46
N PHE A 143 -16.99 -11.78 -2.43
CA PHE A 143 -17.03 -10.51 -1.73
C PHE A 143 -15.63 -9.93 -1.59
N THR A 144 -15.54 -8.61 -1.65
CA THR A 144 -14.32 -7.93 -1.27
C THR A 144 -14.60 -6.66 -0.49
N PHE A 145 -13.79 -6.46 0.55
CA PHE A 145 -13.95 -5.36 1.49
C PHE A 145 -12.64 -4.62 1.64
N GLU A 146 -12.74 -3.30 1.78
CA GLU A 146 -11.62 -2.51 2.28
C GLU A 146 -11.64 -2.45 3.81
N ALA A 147 -10.47 -2.69 4.42
CA ALA A 147 -10.28 -2.65 5.86
C ALA A 147 -9.11 -1.72 6.24
N PRO A 148 -9.02 -1.29 7.51
CA PRO A 148 -7.88 -0.50 7.97
C PRO A 148 -6.57 -1.30 7.86
N PRO A 149 -5.53 -0.77 7.18
CA PRO A 149 -4.30 -1.53 6.94
C PRO A 149 -3.45 -1.75 8.20
N GLN A 150 -3.77 -1.07 9.30
CA GLN A 150 -3.07 -1.23 10.58
C GLN A 150 -3.51 -2.51 11.31
N LEU A 151 -4.64 -3.11 10.93
CA LEU A 151 -5.10 -4.35 11.54
C LEU A 151 -4.04 -5.44 11.37
N SER A 152 -3.82 -6.19 12.43
CA SER A 152 -2.99 -7.39 12.39
C SER A 152 -3.85 -8.59 11.95
N PRO A 153 -3.25 -9.65 11.39
CA PRO A 153 -3.99 -10.80 10.89
C PRO A 153 -4.97 -11.42 11.92
N GLU A 154 -4.60 -11.41 13.20
CA GLU A 154 -5.40 -12.01 14.29
C GLU A 154 -6.69 -11.22 14.59
N LYS A 155 -6.75 -9.94 14.21
CA LYS A 155 -7.93 -9.08 14.35
C LYS A 155 -8.93 -9.25 13.20
N ILE A 156 -8.69 -10.17 12.28
CA ILE A 156 -9.52 -10.41 11.10
C ILE A 156 -9.98 -11.87 11.18
N PRO A 157 -11.11 -12.15 11.87
CA PRO A 157 -11.57 -13.50 12.18
C PRO A 157 -12.34 -14.13 11.01
N PHE A 158 -11.89 -13.87 9.78
CA PHE A 158 -12.56 -14.30 8.55
C PHE A 158 -11.63 -15.18 7.71
N ASP A 159 -12.21 -16.18 7.05
CA ASP A 159 -11.52 -16.97 6.04
C ASP A 159 -11.45 -16.19 4.71
N CYS A 160 -10.45 -15.32 4.60
CA CYS A 160 -10.25 -14.41 3.48
C CYS A 160 -8.77 -14.23 3.16
N GLU A 161 -8.46 -13.86 1.91
CA GLU A 161 -7.14 -13.33 1.56
C GLU A 161 -7.02 -11.92 2.16
N ARG A 162 -5.92 -11.68 2.88
CA ARG A 162 -5.55 -10.36 3.41
C ARG A 162 -4.46 -9.77 2.53
N GLU A 163 -4.82 -8.89 1.62
CA GLU A 163 -3.86 -8.19 0.74
C GLU A 163 -3.49 -6.84 1.32
N TYR A 164 -2.25 -6.71 1.76
CA TYR A 164 -1.68 -5.45 2.21
C TYR A 164 -1.12 -4.66 1.03
N MET A 165 -1.46 -3.39 0.93
CA MET A 165 -1.06 -2.56 -0.19
C MET A 165 -0.27 -1.34 0.27
N SER A 166 0.91 -1.16 -0.32
CA SER A 166 1.64 0.11 -0.31
C SER A 166 1.25 0.97 -1.51
N LEU A 167 1.19 2.28 -1.32
CA LEU A 167 1.10 3.26 -2.39
C LEU A 167 2.22 4.29 -2.19
N GLU A 168 3.12 4.40 -3.16
CA GLU A 168 4.28 5.31 -3.11
C GLU A 168 5.12 5.13 -1.83
N GLY A 169 5.49 3.88 -1.50
CA GLY A 169 6.36 3.58 -0.37
C GLY A 169 5.71 3.67 1.01
N LYS A 170 4.37 3.73 1.10
CA LYS A 170 3.64 3.81 2.37
C LYS A 170 2.49 2.84 2.40
N LEU A 171 2.31 2.17 3.53
CA LEU A 171 1.15 1.32 3.77
C LEU A 171 -0.16 2.13 3.62
N ASN A 172 -1.02 1.71 2.70
CA ASN A 172 -2.18 2.47 2.25
C ASN A 172 -3.52 1.78 2.53
N ARG A 173 -3.64 0.50 2.17
CA ARG A 173 -4.90 -0.25 2.17
C ARG A 173 -4.69 -1.69 2.61
N LEU A 174 -5.75 -2.29 3.16
CA LEU A 174 -5.89 -3.72 3.33
C LEU A 174 -7.17 -4.13 2.61
N ASN A 175 -7.04 -4.97 1.59
CA ASN A 175 -8.17 -5.57 0.90
C ASN A 175 -8.40 -6.98 1.45
N LEU A 176 -9.65 -7.29 1.71
CA LEU A 176 -10.09 -8.63 2.09
C LEU A 176 -10.81 -9.24 0.89
N TYR A 177 -10.38 -10.41 0.45
CA TYR A 177 -11.03 -11.15 -0.65
C TYR A 177 -11.61 -12.46 -0.15
N PHE A 178 -12.86 -12.73 -0.50
CA PHE A 178 -13.64 -13.89 -0.05
C PHE A 178 -14.08 -14.73 -1.25
N GLY A 179 -14.41 -15.99 -1.01
CA GLY A 179 -14.83 -16.93 -2.06
C GLY A 179 -13.70 -17.20 -3.05
N ASP A 180 -14.04 -17.23 -4.33
CA ASP A 180 -13.12 -17.56 -5.44
C ASP A 180 -12.13 -16.41 -5.75
N LEU A 181 -12.28 -15.26 -5.08
CA LEU A 181 -11.36 -14.13 -5.21
C LEU A 181 -10.04 -14.35 -4.46
N LYS A 182 -10.00 -15.32 -3.54
CA LYS A 182 -8.82 -15.71 -2.77
C LYS A 182 -7.79 -16.37 -3.67
N LYS A 183 -6.54 -15.91 -3.59
CA LYS A 183 -5.36 -16.49 -4.25
C LYS A 183 -4.29 -16.96 -3.25
N ALA A 184 -4.37 -16.50 -2.00
CA ALA A 184 -3.55 -16.91 -0.85
C ALA A 184 -4.22 -16.45 0.45
N ASP A 185 -3.72 -16.85 1.62
CA ASP A 185 -4.21 -16.32 2.91
C ASP A 185 -3.77 -14.86 3.14
N ILE A 186 -2.56 -14.54 2.71
CA ILE A 186 -1.94 -13.22 2.86
C ILE A 186 -1.19 -12.90 1.57
N SER A 187 -1.31 -11.67 1.11
CA SER A 187 -0.54 -11.14 0.00
C SER A 187 -0.10 -9.70 0.27
N ALA A 188 0.92 -9.24 -0.45
CA ALA A 188 1.36 -7.86 -0.40
C ALA A 188 1.69 -7.34 -1.80
N VAL A 189 1.29 -6.10 -2.07
CA VAL A 189 1.49 -5.42 -3.35
C VAL A 189 1.88 -3.96 -3.12
N ALA A 190 2.79 -3.44 -3.94
CA ALA A 190 3.20 -2.04 -3.89
C ALA A 190 2.93 -1.36 -5.23
N LEU A 191 2.17 -0.25 -5.19
CA LEU A 191 1.82 0.54 -6.37
C LEU A 191 2.70 1.79 -6.48
N PRO A 192 3.08 2.22 -7.70
CA PRO A 192 2.60 1.75 -9.02
C PRO A 192 3.32 0.50 -9.59
N GLY A 193 4.04 -0.26 -8.74
CA GLY A 193 4.70 -1.49 -9.12
C GLY A 193 3.76 -2.63 -9.58
N SER A 194 4.35 -3.69 -10.13
CA SER A 194 3.65 -4.86 -10.65
C SER A 194 3.89 -6.14 -9.86
N ASN A 195 4.90 -6.17 -9.00
CA ASN A 195 5.20 -7.36 -8.20
C ASN A 195 4.19 -7.53 -7.06
N ILE A 196 3.69 -8.76 -6.90
CA ILE A 196 2.84 -9.18 -5.80
C ILE A 196 3.56 -10.35 -5.13
N ILE A 197 3.73 -10.29 -3.82
CA ILE A 197 4.21 -11.43 -3.04
C ILE A 197 3.02 -12.08 -2.33
N ARG A 198 2.95 -13.41 -2.35
CA ARG A 198 1.88 -14.20 -1.71
C ARG A 198 2.50 -15.14 -0.70
N LYS A 199 1.80 -15.35 0.41
CA LYS A 199 2.17 -16.36 1.39
C LYS A 199 2.09 -17.75 0.75
N THR A 200 3.12 -18.54 0.98
CA THR A 200 3.18 -19.98 0.69
C THR A 200 3.27 -20.76 2.00
N ASP A 201 2.86 -22.03 1.97
CA ASP A 201 2.90 -22.89 3.17
C ASP A 201 4.32 -23.14 3.68
N THR A 202 5.28 -23.18 2.75
CA THR A 202 6.69 -23.39 3.04
C THR A 202 7.51 -22.23 2.50
N VAL A 203 8.40 -21.72 3.34
CA VAL A 203 9.47 -20.78 2.97
C VAL A 203 10.72 -21.18 3.74
N GLU A 204 11.85 -21.26 3.05
CA GLU A 204 13.12 -21.45 3.75
C GLU A 204 13.47 -20.17 4.52
N PRO A 205 13.93 -20.27 5.77
CA PRO A 205 14.42 -19.11 6.50
C PRO A 205 15.55 -18.41 5.73
N ALA A 206 15.44 -17.09 5.63
CA ALA A 206 16.42 -16.23 5.03
C ALA A 206 17.68 -16.20 5.90
N ILE A 207 18.82 -16.10 5.20
CA ILE A 207 20.10 -15.86 5.85
C ILE A 207 20.06 -14.46 6.43
N LYS A 208 20.45 -14.32 7.69
CA LYS A 208 20.66 -13.04 8.35
C LYS A 208 22.16 -12.73 8.39
N VAL A 209 22.52 -11.51 8.04
CA VAL A 209 23.91 -11.03 8.03
C VAL A 209 24.12 -9.91 9.03
N THR A 210 25.32 -9.84 9.61
CA THR A 210 25.73 -8.76 10.53
C THR A 210 26.34 -7.57 9.80
N GLU A 211 26.80 -7.76 8.56
CA GLU A 211 27.33 -6.72 7.70
C GLU A 211 26.58 -6.68 6.37
N THR A 212 26.39 -5.47 5.84
CA THR A 212 25.75 -5.27 4.54
C THR A 212 26.75 -5.45 3.39
N SER A 213 26.25 -5.89 2.25
CA SER A 213 26.95 -6.01 0.96
C SER A 213 27.05 -4.63 0.27
N LEU A 214 27.28 -4.60 -1.04
CA LEU A 214 27.38 -3.36 -1.82
C LEU A 214 26.02 -2.69 -2.01
N TYR A 215 24.95 -3.48 -2.14
CA TYR A 215 23.59 -2.98 -2.31
C TYR A 215 22.72 -3.36 -1.13
N ALA A 216 21.81 -2.46 -0.78
CA ALA A 216 20.81 -2.69 0.24
C ALA A 216 19.44 -2.21 -0.24
N TYR A 217 18.37 -2.78 0.30
CA TYR A 217 17.00 -2.51 -0.13
C TYR A 217 16.10 -2.32 1.07
N GLU A 218 15.34 -1.23 1.10
CA GLU A 218 14.26 -1.05 2.07
C GLU A 218 13.02 -1.76 1.52
N PRO A 219 12.56 -2.85 2.15
CA PRO A 219 11.34 -3.52 1.71
C PRO A 219 10.13 -2.59 1.89
N GLU A 220 9.13 -2.77 1.03
CA GLU A 220 7.87 -2.05 1.12
C GLU A 220 7.14 -2.33 2.44
N GLU A 221 6.47 -1.29 2.97
CA GLU A 221 5.78 -1.39 4.27
C GLU A 221 4.66 -2.45 4.26
N CYS A 222 4.04 -2.69 3.10
CA CYS A 222 3.07 -3.77 2.95
C CYS A 222 3.69 -5.16 3.14
N VAL A 223 4.94 -5.38 2.72
CA VAL A 223 5.63 -6.68 2.85
C VAL A 223 5.93 -6.96 4.32
N THR A 224 6.49 -5.98 5.03
CA THR A 224 6.82 -6.10 6.45
C THR A 224 5.55 -6.23 7.29
N LYS A 225 4.51 -5.42 7.00
CA LYS A 225 3.21 -5.51 7.69
C LYS A 225 2.51 -6.85 7.47
N ALA A 226 2.63 -7.43 6.27
CA ALA A 226 2.07 -8.73 5.93
C ALA A 226 2.86 -9.92 6.53
N GLY A 227 4.04 -9.68 7.10
CA GLY A 227 4.92 -10.75 7.58
C GLY A 227 5.53 -11.59 6.44
N LEU A 228 5.69 -11.00 5.25
CA LEU A 228 6.13 -11.69 4.03
C LEU A 228 7.59 -11.40 3.66
N LEU A 229 8.41 -10.94 4.62
CA LEU A 229 9.81 -10.61 4.35
C LEU A 229 10.61 -11.84 3.91
N GLU A 230 10.40 -12.96 4.59
CA GLU A 230 11.03 -14.25 4.27
C GLU A 230 10.64 -14.74 2.87
N GLN A 231 9.34 -14.66 2.53
CA GLN A 231 8.83 -15.00 1.20
C GLN A 231 9.44 -14.11 0.11
N LEU A 232 9.58 -12.80 0.39
CA LEU A 232 10.24 -11.89 -0.55
C LEU A 232 11.70 -12.29 -0.77
N VAL A 233 12.45 -12.63 0.28
CA VAL A 233 13.85 -13.07 0.15
C VAL A 233 13.93 -14.37 -0.65
N ALA A 234 13.07 -15.35 -0.38
CA ALA A 234 13.02 -16.60 -1.12
C ALA A 234 12.73 -16.39 -2.62
N GLU A 235 11.85 -15.44 -2.97
CA GLU A 235 11.61 -15.08 -4.37
C GLU A 235 12.83 -14.44 -5.02
N LEU A 236 13.47 -13.49 -4.33
CA LEU A 236 14.65 -12.78 -4.83
C LEU A 236 15.89 -13.67 -4.96
N LYS A 237 15.98 -14.76 -4.19
CA LYS A 237 17.05 -15.77 -4.31
C LYS A 237 17.12 -16.41 -5.70
N LYS A 238 16.02 -16.39 -6.47
CA LYS A 238 16.00 -16.87 -7.86
C LYS A 238 16.84 -15.98 -8.79
N GLU A 239 17.06 -14.72 -8.41
CA GLU A 239 17.85 -13.73 -9.16
C GLU A 239 19.24 -13.48 -8.55
N SER A 240 19.37 -13.56 -7.21
CA SER A 240 20.62 -13.33 -6.48
C SER A 240 20.72 -14.30 -5.30
N ASP A 241 21.59 -15.30 -5.40
CA ASP A 241 21.75 -16.36 -4.38
C ASP A 241 22.26 -15.82 -3.02
N ASP A 242 22.90 -14.65 -3.03
CA ASP A 242 23.49 -14.00 -1.86
C ASP A 242 22.57 -13.00 -1.14
N ILE A 243 21.31 -12.85 -1.58
CA ILE A 243 20.36 -11.96 -0.93
C ILE A 243 20.10 -12.40 0.52
N ALA A 244 20.27 -11.47 1.44
CA ALA A 244 20.16 -11.72 2.88
C ALA A 244 19.42 -10.60 3.61
N ILE A 245 18.90 -10.92 4.80
CA ILE A 245 18.31 -9.96 5.72
C ILE A 245 19.42 -9.29 6.52
N PHE A 246 19.45 -7.95 6.50
CA PHE A 246 20.34 -7.12 7.29
C PHE A 246 19.53 -6.31 8.32
N GLU A 247 19.53 -6.78 9.57
CA GLU A 247 18.83 -6.14 10.69
C GLU A 247 19.70 -5.02 11.29
N ILE A 248 19.19 -3.79 11.23
CA ILE A 248 19.90 -2.60 11.72
C ILE A 248 19.56 -2.38 13.19
N ASP A 249 18.27 -2.38 13.51
CA ASP A 249 17.71 -2.37 14.87
C ASP A 249 16.28 -2.88 14.87
N GLU A 250 15.61 -2.80 16.03
CA GLU A 250 14.22 -3.27 16.25
C GLU A 250 13.20 -2.71 15.25
N LYS A 251 13.46 -1.56 14.63
CA LYS A 251 12.52 -0.87 13.74
C LYS A 251 12.95 -0.91 12.27
N ARG A 252 14.20 -1.25 11.98
CA ARG A 252 14.78 -1.12 10.64
C ARG A 252 15.44 -2.41 10.21
N THR A 253 14.89 -2.98 9.15
CA THR A 253 15.44 -4.13 8.44
C THR A 253 15.63 -3.75 6.98
N LEU A 254 16.81 -4.04 6.44
CA LEU A 254 17.08 -3.97 5.01
C LEU A 254 17.28 -5.38 4.47
N LEU A 255 17.14 -5.54 3.17
CA LEU A 255 17.72 -6.66 2.43
C LEU A 255 19.07 -6.22 1.86
N SER A 256 19.97 -7.17 1.58
CA SER A 256 21.35 -6.85 1.17
C SER A 256 21.89 -7.89 0.20
N SER A 257 22.55 -7.44 -0.87
CA SER A 257 23.19 -8.29 -1.89
C SER A 257 24.43 -7.63 -2.52
N LYS A 258 25.29 -8.43 -3.14
CA LYS A 258 26.51 -8.00 -3.84
C LYS A 258 26.18 -7.34 -5.18
N ASN A 259 25.17 -7.84 -5.88
CA ASN A 259 24.69 -7.33 -7.16
C ASN A 259 23.37 -6.57 -6.98
N GLU A 260 23.12 -5.58 -7.84
CA GLU A 260 21.90 -4.77 -7.80
C GLU A 260 20.70 -5.61 -8.24
N ILE A 261 19.62 -5.56 -7.46
CA ILE A 261 18.33 -6.17 -7.78
C ILE A 261 17.29 -5.07 -7.97
N LYS A 262 16.47 -5.20 -9.01
CA LYS A 262 15.34 -4.30 -9.28
C LYS A 262 14.04 -5.04 -8.99
N ASN A 263 13.31 -4.56 -8.00
CA ASN A 263 12.01 -5.12 -7.66
C ASN A 263 11.07 -4.01 -7.17
N SER A 264 9.80 -4.05 -7.59
CA SER A 264 8.85 -3.01 -7.21
C SER A 264 8.38 -3.10 -5.75
N LEU A 265 8.76 -4.16 -5.03
CA LEU A 265 8.55 -4.31 -3.59
C LEU A 265 9.69 -3.70 -2.76
N PHE A 266 10.61 -2.97 -3.39
CA PHE A 266 11.58 -2.13 -2.70
C PHE A 266 11.12 -0.67 -2.69
N LYS A 267 10.92 -0.14 -1.49
CA LYS A 267 10.61 1.28 -1.27
C LYS A 267 11.78 2.17 -1.65
N ASN A 268 12.99 1.75 -1.27
CA ASN A 268 14.24 2.40 -1.64
C ASN A 268 15.27 1.33 -1.99
N ARG A 269 16.09 1.63 -2.99
CA ARG A 269 17.27 0.83 -3.35
C ARG A 269 18.50 1.67 -3.05
N TYR A 270 19.51 1.06 -2.46
CA TYR A 270 20.67 1.75 -1.92
C TYR A 270 21.95 1.17 -2.49
N LYS A 271 22.92 2.04 -2.78
CA LYS A 271 24.32 1.65 -3.00
C LYS A 271 25.17 2.15 -1.85
N LYS A 272 25.92 1.24 -1.24
CA LYS A 272 26.78 1.53 -0.10
C LYS A 272 27.96 2.37 -0.56
N LEU A 273 28.20 3.47 0.16
CA LEU A 273 29.28 4.42 -0.10
C LEU A 273 30.45 4.20 0.85
N LEU A 274 30.14 4.06 2.14
CA LEU A 274 31.12 4.01 3.22
C LEU A 274 30.54 3.26 4.43
N VAL A 275 31.41 2.54 5.15
CA VAL A 275 31.17 2.10 6.52
C VAL A 275 32.27 2.70 7.38
N THR A 276 31.91 3.42 8.43
CA THR A 276 32.87 4.06 9.36
C THR A 276 32.32 4.04 10.79
N GLY A 277 33.06 4.59 11.75
CA GLY A 277 32.59 4.79 13.11
C GLY A 277 31.51 5.89 13.21
N THR A 278 31.33 6.44 14.40
CA THR A 278 30.38 7.53 14.67
C THR A 278 31.01 8.92 14.64
N ASP A 279 32.22 9.06 14.08
CA ASP A 279 32.87 10.36 13.87
C ASP A 279 32.23 11.10 12.68
N PHE A 280 31.30 12.01 12.99
CA PHE A 280 30.57 12.77 11.97
C PHE A 280 31.45 13.74 11.19
N SER A 281 32.63 14.13 11.70
CA SER A 281 33.57 15.00 10.96
C SER A 281 34.16 14.27 9.74
N GLN A 282 34.47 12.98 9.88
CA GLN A 282 34.92 12.14 8.75
C GLN A 282 33.81 11.96 7.72
N ILE A 283 32.57 11.76 8.18
CA ILE A 283 31.40 11.61 7.29
C ILE A 283 31.12 12.90 6.53
N ASN A 284 31.10 14.04 7.21
CA ASN A 284 30.92 15.35 6.58
C ASN A 284 32.00 15.63 5.53
N SER A 285 33.27 15.31 5.84
CA SER A 285 34.38 15.44 4.88
C SER A 285 34.18 14.60 3.62
N TYR A 286 33.71 13.35 3.78
CA TYR A 286 33.35 12.50 2.65
C TYR A 286 32.20 13.09 1.83
N LEU A 287 31.13 13.57 2.50
CA LEU A 287 29.96 14.14 1.85
C LEU A 287 30.30 15.39 1.03
N LYS A 288 31.12 16.30 1.57
CA LYS A 288 31.64 17.48 0.86
C LYS A 288 32.41 17.11 -0.39
N LYS A 289 33.37 16.19 -0.27
CA LYS A 289 34.22 15.75 -1.39
C LYS A 289 33.42 15.11 -2.53
N ASN A 290 32.24 14.58 -2.23
CA ASN A 290 31.39 13.86 -3.19
C ASN A 290 30.10 14.63 -3.57
N SER A 291 30.04 15.95 -3.30
CA SER A 291 28.93 16.83 -3.73
C SER A 291 27.55 16.37 -3.24
N PHE A 292 27.47 15.96 -1.97
CA PHE A 292 26.19 15.77 -1.29
C PHE A 292 25.68 17.08 -0.70
N GLY A 293 24.36 17.26 -0.70
CA GLY A 293 23.69 18.43 -0.12
C GLY A 293 22.84 18.12 1.10
N LYS A 294 22.38 16.87 1.26
CA LYS A 294 21.47 16.47 2.33
C LYS A 294 21.76 15.08 2.84
N VAL A 295 21.46 14.86 4.12
CA VAL A 295 21.58 13.58 4.80
C VAL A 295 20.26 13.22 5.48
N ILE A 296 19.75 12.04 5.16
CA ILE A 296 18.59 11.44 5.83
C ILE A 296 19.12 10.48 6.89
N VAL A 297 19.04 10.89 8.15
CA VAL A 297 19.47 10.07 9.28
C VAL A 297 18.40 9.05 9.64
N ARG A 298 18.77 7.76 9.57
CA ARG A 298 17.94 6.56 9.78
C ARG A 298 18.54 5.74 10.92
N ALA A 299 18.51 6.32 12.12
CA ALA A 299 19.10 5.78 13.33
C ALA A 299 18.16 5.93 14.54
N ALA A 300 18.35 5.11 15.57
CA ALA A 300 17.64 5.25 16.84
C ALA A 300 18.28 6.41 17.61
N ILE A 301 17.75 7.62 17.41
CA ILE A 301 18.24 8.86 18.02
C ILE A 301 17.07 9.52 18.77
N GLU A 302 17.35 10.04 19.95
CA GLU A 302 16.43 10.88 20.71
C GLU A 302 15.99 12.08 19.86
N PRO A 303 14.67 12.40 19.77
CA PRO A 303 14.17 13.46 18.91
C PRO A 303 14.88 14.80 19.07
N GLU A 304 15.30 15.13 20.28
CA GLU A 304 16.01 16.37 20.63
C GLU A 304 17.40 16.45 19.98
N LYS A 305 18.08 15.31 19.82
CA LYS A 305 19.43 15.21 19.24
C LYS A 305 19.44 15.09 17.72
N TYR A 306 18.29 14.78 17.11
CA TYR A 306 18.21 14.51 15.68
C TYR A 306 18.72 15.69 14.83
N TRP A 307 18.31 16.91 15.19
CA TRP A 307 18.68 18.11 14.45
C TRP A 307 20.14 18.48 14.63
N ASP A 308 20.71 18.28 15.80
CA ASP A 308 22.13 18.53 16.06
C ASP A 308 23.00 17.61 15.20
N VAL A 309 22.72 16.31 15.21
CA VAL A 309 23.40 15.31 14.38
C VAL A 309 23.28 15.66 12.89
N ARG A 310 22.08 16.03 12.44
CA ARG A 310 21.84 16.37 11.05
C ARG A 310 22.57 17.66 10.64
N ASN A 311 22.56 18.68 11.48
CA ASN A 311 23.24 19.95 11.21
C ASN A 311 24.75 19.78 11.14
N GLU A 312 25.34 18.93 11.99
CA GLU A 312 26.76 18.60 11.94
C GLU A 312 27.12 17.88 10.62
N LEU A 313 26.33 16.88 10.23
CA LEU A 313 26.52 16.14 8.99
C LEU A 313 26.33 17.02 7.75
N GLU A 314 25.36 17.93 7.76
CA GLU A 314 25.03 18.81 6.63
C GLU A 314 25.85 20.13 6.61
N ASN A 315 26.71 20.38 7.60
CA ASN A 315 27.48 21.62 7.68
C ASN A 315 28.37 21.83 6.44
N GLY A 316 28.12 22.90 5.70
CA GLY A 316 28.91 23.29 4.53
C GLY A 316 28.75 22.34 3.33
N LEU A 317 27.64 21.60 3.28
CA LEU A 317 27.23 20.85 2.09
C LEU A 317 26.51 21.77 1.11
N ASP A 318 26.85 21.69 -0.18
CA ASP A 318 26.33 22.54 -1.26
C ASP A 318 25.87 21.77 -2.51
N GLY A 319 25.98 20.43 -2.48
CA GLY A 319 25.61 19.60 -3.62
C GLY A 319 24.12 19.30 -3.75
N GLU A 320 23.75 18.53 -4.78
CA GLU A 320 22.35 18.15 -5.03
C GLU A 320 22.02 16.72 -4.58
N ARG A 321 23.06 15.89 -4.35
CA ARG A 321 22.90 14.48 -3.99
C ARG A 321 22.41 14.32 -2.55
N LYS A 322 21.74 13.20 -2.28
CA LYS A 322 21.21 12.86 -0.95
C LYS A 322 21.81 11.56 -0.46
N ALA A 323 22.35 11.57 0.76
CA ALA A 323 22.85 10.39 1.42
C ALA A 323 21.86 9.90 2.48
N HIS A 324 21.79 8.59 2.68
CA HIS A 324 21.06 7.95 3.77
C HIS A 324 22.06 7.36 4.74
N LEU A 325 21.97 7.78 6.00
CA LEU A 325 22.87 7.35 7.06
C LEU A 325 22.13 6.41 7.99
N PHE A 326 22.63 5.19 8.15
CA PHE A 326 22.13 4.22 9.12
C PHE A 326 23.19 3.96 10.20
N VAL A 327 22.76 3.67 11.42
CA VAL A 327 23.65 3.34 12.54
C VAL A 327 23.29 1.97 13.07
N LYS A 328 24.29 1.08 13.18
CA LYS A 328 24.20 -0.25 13.79
C LYS A 328 25.43 -0.48 14.65
N GLU A 329 25.23 -0.77 15.94
CA GLU A 329 26.29 -1.21 16.87
C GLU A 329 27.56 -0.32 16.84
N GLY A 330 27.37 1.01 16.87
CA GLY A 330 28.49 1.97 16.86
C GLY A 330 29.19 2.14 15.50
N LYS A 331 28.71 1.48 14.45
CA LYS A 331 29.11 1.72 13.06
C LYS A 331 28.06 2.54 12.33
N THR A 332 28.52 3.43 11.49
CA THR A 332 27.71 4.21 10.56
C THR A 332 27.86 3.66 9.15
N ILE A 333 26.75 3.46 8.47
CA ILE A 333 26.69 2.99 7.09
C ILE A 333 26.04 4.09 6.25
N LEU A 334 26.79 4.59 5.28
CA LEU A 334 26.35 5.64 4.37
C LEU A 334 25.95 5.01 3.04
N TYR A 335 24.74 5.33 2.59
CA TYR A 335 24.21 4.91 1.30
C TYR A 335 23.83 6.11 0.44
N GLU A 336 23.85 5.90 -0.87
CA GLU A 336 23.13 6.71 -1.84
C GLU A 336 21.87 5.97 -2.29
N VAL A 337 20.78 6.71 -2.51
CA VAL A 337 19.56 6.15 -3.09
C VAL A 337 19.76 6.00 -4.59
N LEU A 338 19.48 4.80 -5.11
CA LEU A 338 19.44 4.54 -6.54
C LEU A 338 18.08 4.94 -7.09
N ASP A 339 18.07 5.58 -8.26
CA ASP A 339 16.84 5.94 -8.96
C ASP A 339 16.02 4.68 -9.29
N HIS A 340 14.69 4.82 -9.21
CA HIS A 340 13.73 3.73 -9.36
C HIS A 340 13.83 3.01 -10.71
#